data_AF-A0A168PY57-F1
#
_entry.id   AF-A0A168PY57-F1
#
_cell.length_a   1.000
_cell.length_b   1.000
_cell.length_c   1.000
_cell.angle_alpha   90.00
_cell.angle_beta   90.00
_cell.angle_gamma   90.00
#
_symmetry.space_group_name_H-M   'P 1'
#
loop_
_entity.id
_entity.type
_entity.pdbx_description
1 polymer ?
#
loop_
_entity_poly.entity_id
_entity_poly.type
_entity_poly.pdbx_seq_one_letter_code
_entity_poly.pdbx_strand_id
1 'polypeptide(L)'
;MIIGTTIGVVIALLLGLFSNWGLAIKVTGGIGVISILLAGILSGLFISEDRMRANFETTEDRKFRNKYSSVLFLFGLPFLITAIFINWITQ
;
A
#
# COMPACT_ATOMS: atom_id res chain seq x y z
N MET A 1 2.69 1.20 -13.24
CA MET A 1 2.72 0.99 -11.77
C MET A 1 4.12 1.18 -11.22
N ILE A 2 5.12 0.42 -11.70
CA ILE A 2 6.53 0.53 -11.27
C ILE A 2 7.06 1.97 -11.35
N ILE A 3 6.87 2.65 -12.48
CA ILE A 3 7.31 4.05 -12.66
C ILE A 3 6.69 4.98 -11.60
N GLY A 4 5.39 4.82 -11.30
CA GLY A 4 4.69 5.65 -10.31
C GLY A 4 5.16 5.39 -8.87
N THR A 5 5.36 4.12 -8.50
CA THR A 5 5.97 3.77 -7.20
C THR A 5 7.39 4.31 -7.08
N THR A 6 8.19 4.20 -8.13
CA THR A 6 9.57 4.73 -8.13
C THR A 6 9.59 6.24 -7.95
N ILE A 7 8.75 6.98 -8.69
CA ILE A 7 8.63 8.44 -8.53
C ILE A 7 8.21 8.79 -7.11
N GLY A 8 7.24 8.08 -6.54
CA GLY A 8 6.78 8.33 -5.17
C GLY A 8 7.86 8.09 -4.10
N VAL A 9 8.67 7.05 -4.26
CA VAL A 9 9.83 6.79 -3.38
C VAL A 9 10.89 7.89 -3.54
N VAL A 10 11.17 8.35 -4.75
CA VAL A 10 12.12 9.46 -4.99
C VAL A 10 11.62 10.75 -4.32
N ILE A 11 10.34 11.09 -4.47
CA ILE A 11 9.74 12.27 -3.81
C ILE A 11 9.88 12.17 -2.29
N ALA A 12 9.64 10.99 -1.73
CA ALA A 12 9.79 10.76 -0.29
C ALA A 12 11.23 10.98 0.21
N LEU A 13 12.23 10.53 -0.55
CA LEU A 13 13.64 10.77 -0.22
C LEU A 13 13.98 12.26 -0.32
N LEU A 14 13.46 12.96 -1.34
CA LEU A 14 13.62 14.41 -1.48
C LEU A 14 12.97 15.16 -0.31
N LEU A 15 11.79 14.75 0.16
CA LEU A 15 11.15 15.33 1.34
C LEU A 15 12.02 15.17 2.61
N GLY A 16 12.68 14.03 2.76
CA GLY A 16 13.63 13.79 3.86
C GLY A 16 14.85 14.71 3.79
N LEU A 17 15.42 14.88 2.59
CA LEU A 17 16.60 15.70 2.35
C LEU A 17 16.35 17.21 2.50
N PHE A 18 15.20 17.71 2.03
CA PHE A 18 14.92 19.15 1.98
C PHE A 18 14.07 19.69 3.14
N SER A 19 13.36 18.82 3.89
CA SER A 19 12.46 19.27 4.95
C SER A 19 12.81 18.63 6.30
N ASN A 20 12.40 17.38 6.54
CA ASN A 20 12.63 16.68 7.79
C ASN A 20 12.36 15.18 7.60
N TRP A 21 13.28 14.33 8.04
CA TRP A 21 13.14 12.87 8.01
C TRP A 21 11.88 12.36 8.70
N GLY A 22 11.45 12.99 9.81
CA GLY A 22 10.22 12.63 10.51
C GLY A 22 8.95 12.89 9.68
N LEU A 23 8.94 13.92 8.83
CA LEU A 23 7.83 14.17 7.91
C LEU A 23 7.84 13.16 6.76
N ALA A 24 9.01 12.87 6.22
CA ALA A 24 9.18 11.85 5.18
C ALA A 24 8.69 10.46 5.64
N ILE A 25 9.04 10.04 6.87
CA ILE A 25 8.56 8.78 7.47
C ILE A 25 7.04 8.78 7.63
N LYS A 26 6.44 9.87 8.15
CA LYS A 26 4.98 9.94 8.33
C LYS A 26 4.21 9.83 7.01
N VAL A 27 4.67 10.54 5.98
CA VAL A 27 4.03 10.54 4.66
C VAL A 27 4.18 9.18 3.99
N THR A 28 5.40 8.64 3.91
CA THR A 28 5.66 7.34 3.29
C THR A 28 5.00 6.19 4.03
N GLY A 29 5.14 6.17 5.35
CA GLY A 29 4.53 5.16 6.22
C GLY A 29 3.01 5.22 6.13
N GLY A 30 2.42 6.42 6.15
CA GLY A 30 0.98 6.60 5.98
C GLY A 30 0.46 6.07 4.64
N ILE A 31 1.11 6.44 3.53
CA ILE A 31 0.74 5.94 2.19
C ILE A 31 0.87 4.42 2.12
N GLY A 32 1.97 3.86 2.63
CA GLY A 32 2.21 2.42 2.65
C GLY A 32 1.15 1.66 3.44
N VAL A 33 0.87 2.11 4.67
CA VAL A 33 -0.12 1.49 5.56
C VAL A 33 -1.53 1.56 4.96
N ILE A 34 -1.95 2.74 4.51
CA ILE A 34 -3.30 2.91 3.92
C ILE A 34 -3.46 2.02 2.69
N SER A 35 -2.45 1.97 1.82
CA SER A 35 -2.51 1.15 0.60
C SER A 35 -2.62 -0.35 0.92
N ILE A 36 -1.86 -0.84 1.90
CA ILE A 36 -1.90 -2.26 2.31
C ILE A 36 -3.22 -2.58 3.02
N LEU A 37 -3.73 -1.68 3.87
CA LEU A 37 -5.03 -1.88 4.51
C LEU A 37 -6.17 -1.96 3.48
N LEU A 38 -6.19 -1.03 2.51
CA LEU A 38 -7.15 -1.07 1.41
C LEU A 38 -7.00 -2.34 0.57
N ALA A 39 -5.77 -2.80 0.33
CA ALA A 39 -5.52 -4.06 -0.34
C ALA A 39 -6.12 -5.25 0.43
N GLY A 40 -5.95 -5.31 1.75
CA GLY A 40 -6.53 -6.35 2.59
C GLY A 40 -8.06 -6.34 2.58
N ILE A 41 -8.68 -5.16 2.68
CA ILE A 41 -10.13 -5.00 2.59
C ILE A 41 -10.66 -5.51 1.24
N LEU A 42 -10.03 -5.10 0.13
CA LEU A 42 -10.40 -5.56 -1.21
C LEU A 42 -10.10 -7.05 -1.42
N SER A 43 -9.10 -7.61 -0.77
CA SER A 43 -8.84 -9.06 -0.86
C SER A 43 -9.95 -9.91 -0.23
N GLY A 44 -10.87 -9.30 0.53
CA GLY A 44 -11.81 -10.04 1.37
C GLY A 44 -11.14 -10.66 2.59
N LEU A 45 -9.94 -10.20 2.98
CA LEU A 45 -9.16 -10.72 4.10
C LEU A 45 -9.91 -10.61 5.45
N PHE A 46 -10.88 -9.70 5.54
CA PHE A 46 -11.75 -9.49 6.70
C PHE A 46 -13.16 -10.10 6.55
N ILE A 47 -13.45 -10.76 5.42
CA ILE A 47 -14.77 -11.34 5.13
C ILE A 47 -14.69 -12.85 5.29
N SER A 48 -15.64 -13.44 6.03
CA SER A 48 -15.76 -14.88 6.21
C SER A 48 -16.00 -15.60 4.88
N GLU A 49 -15.26 -16.68 4.61
CA GLU A 49 -15.40 -17.46 3.36
C GLU A 49 -16.84 -17.90 3.07
N ASP A 50 -17.62 -18.24 4.10
CA ASP A 50 -19.04 -18.60 3.96
C ASP A 50 -19.89 -17.44 3.41
N ARG A 51 -19.61 -16.20 3.82
CA ARG A 51 -20.30 -15.01 3.30
C ARG A 51 -19.85 -14.68 1.88
N MET A 52 -18.60 -14.96 1.53
CA MET A 52 -18.11 -14.80 0.15
C MET A 52 -18.75 -15.80 -0.82
N ARG A 53 -19.11 -17.01 -0.36
CA ARG A 53 -19.81 -18.01 -1.20
C ARG A 53 -21.32 -17.77 -1.28
N ALA A 54 -21.92 -17.20 -0.23
CA ALA A 54 -23.34 -16.87 -0.20
C ALA A 54 -23.68 -15.58 -0.98
N ASN A 55 -22.72 -14.69 -1.17
CA ASN A 55 -22.91 -13.49 -1.98
C ASN A 55 -22.83 -13.84 -3.47
N PHE A 56 -23.82 -13.41 -4.26
CA PHE A 56 -23.89 -13.59 -5.73
C PHE A 56 -22.85 -12.72 -6.46
N GLU A 57 -21.61 -12.72 -5.99
CA GLU A 57 -20.54 -11.94 -6.59
C GLU A 57 -20.12 -12.61 -7.91
N THR A 58 -20.20 -11.86 -9.00
CA THR A 58 -19.84 -12.41 -10.31
C THR A 58 -18.35 -12.71 -10.35
N THR A 59 -17.94 -13.65 -11.21
CA THR A 59 -16.52 -14.00 -11.36
C THR A 59 -15.69 -12.79 -11.83
N GLU A 60 -16.33 -11.85 -12.53
CA GLU A 60 -15.77 -10.57 -12.96
C GLU A 60 -15.47 -9.65 -11.78
N ASP A 61 -16.45 -9.44 -10.88
CA ASP A 61 -16.29 -8.60 -9.69
C ASP A 61 -15.19 -9.12 -8.77
N ARG A 62 -15.14 -10.45 -8.58
CA ARG A 62 -14.07 -11.09 -7.80
C ARG A 62 -12.69 -10.90 -8.42
N LYS A 63 -12.57 -11.02 -9.75
CA LYS A 63 -11.32 -10.78 -10.49
C LYS A 63 -10.89 -9.32 -10.39
N PHE A 64 -11.84 -8.39 -10.54
CA PHE A 64 -11.60 -6.97 -10.38
C PHE A 64 -11.06 -6.70 -8.98
N ARG A 65 -11.79 -7.10 -7.94
CA ARG A 65 -11.40 -6.87 -6.54
C ARG A 65 -10.00 -7.42 -6.21
N ASN A 66 -9.70 -8.65 -6.64
CA ASN A 66 -8.37 -9.25 -6.46
C ASN A 66 -7.26 -8.51 -7.23
N LYS A 67 -7.56 -8.01 -8.44
CA LYS A 67 -6.60 -7.24 -9.24
C LYS A 67 -6.26 -5.92 -8.54
N TYR A 68 -7.26 -5.17 -8.06
CA TYR A 68 -7.02 -3.91 -7.34
C TYR A 68 -6.36 -4.12 -5.99
N SER A 69 -6.74 -5.17 -5.27
CA SER A 69 -6.05 -5.58 -4.04
C SER A 69 -4.56 -5.83 -4.29
N SER A 70 -4.23 -6.65 -5.30
CA SER A 70 -2.84 -6.96 -5.65
C SER A 70 -2.07 -5.70 -6.05
N VAL A 71 -2.68 -4.83 -6.86
CA VAL A 71 -2.08 -3.56 -7.27
C VAL A 71 -1.82 -2.64 -6.08
N LEU A 72 -2.77 -2.49 -5.16
CA LEU A 72 -2.59 -1.66 -3.96
C LEU A 72 -1.54 -2.23 -3.02
N PHE A 73 -1.47 -3.56 -2.89
CA PHE A 73 -0.45 -4.21 -2.08
C PHE A 73 0.95 -3.99 -2.65
N LEU A 74 1.16 -4.29 -3.94
CA LEU A 74 2.43 -4.05 -4.62
C LEU A 74 2.78 -2.55 -4.70
N PHE A 75 1.79 -1.66 -4.64
CA PHE A 75 2.02 -0.21 -4.59
C PHE A 75 2.47 0.23 -3.19
N GLY A 76 1.76 -0.19 -2.15
CA GLY A 76 2.01 0.22 -0.75
C GLY A 76 3.27 -0.38 -0.15
N LEU A 77 3.60 -1.62 -0.51
CA LEU A 77 4.76 -2.34 0.02
C LEU A 77 6.09 -1.57 -0.10
N PRO A 78 6.49 -1.04 -1.27
CA PRO A 78 7.74 -0.28 -1.39
C PRO A 78 7.75 1.01 -0.56
N PHE A 79 6.61 1.69 -0.39
CA PHE A 79 6.54 2.87 0.48
C PHE A 79 6.73 2.51 1.96
N LEU A 80 6.10 1.42 2.40
CA LEU A 80 6.22 0.96 3.77
C LEU A 80 7.65 0.49 4.08
N ILE A 81 8.25 -0.25 3.15
CA ILE A 81 9.67 -0.63 3.21
C ILE A 81 10.55 0.62 3.30
N THR A 82 10.33 1.61 2.43
CA THR A 82 11.09 2.88 2.44
C THR A 82 10.97 3.59 3.79
N ALA A 83 9.77 3.67 4.37
CA ALA A 83 9.56 4.30 5.67
C ALA A 83 10.35 3.60 6.80
N ILE A 84 10.37 2.26 6.78
CA ILE A 84 11.14 1.44 7.74
C ILE A 84 12.64 1.70 7.56
N PHE A 85 13.15 1.70 6.32
CA PHE A 85 14.56 1.96 6.05
C PHE A 85 14.99 3.36 6.47
N ILE A 86 14.20 4.39 6.14
CA ILE A 86 14.50 5.77 6.56
C ILE A 86 14.53 5.84 8.09
N ASN A 87 13.54 5.26 8.79
CA ASN A 87 13.52 5.25 10.25
C ASN A 87 14.75 4.54 10.83
N TRP A 88 15.16 3.40 10.27
CA TRP A 88 16.35 2.67 10.73
C TRP A 88 17.67 3.45 10.52
N ILE A 89 17.78 4.22 9.44
CA ILE A 89 18.97 5.04 9.15
C ILE A 89 19.03 6.31 10.02
N THR A 90 17.87 6.84 10.40
CA THR A 90 17.77 8.15 11.09
C THR A 90 17.64 8.02 12.62
N GLN A 91 17.48 6.80 13.14
CA GLN A 91 17.58 6.49 14.57
C GLN A 91 19.04 6.46 15.03
#